data_AF-A0AA40IAC2-F1
#
_entry.id   AF-A0AA40IAC2-F1
#
_cell.length_a   1.000
_cell.length_b   1.000
_cell.length_c   1.000
_cell.angle_alpha   90.00
_cell.angle_beta   90.00
_cell.angle_gamma   90.00
#
_symmetry.space_group_name_H-M   'P 1'
#
loop_
_entity.id
_entity.type
_entity.pdbx_description
1 polymer ?
#
loop_
_entity_poly.entity_id
_entity_poly.type
_entity_poly.pdbx_seq_one_letter_code
_entity_poly.pdbx_strand_id
1 'polypeptide(L)'
;MNSIKSLSDHAQCASLEVHRVGGFSDTKTYHQLLSEFDRLEDDIHSVTLCVTELNDREEHENHLPITCGIAVNVRTAEIYRASFQDRGPEEELRACCPSSNGSTDG
;
A
#
# COMPACT_ATOMS: atom_id res chain seq x y z
N MET A 1 2.97 -12.24 -2.18
CA MET A 1 3.76 -12.65 -0.99
C MET A 1 5.14 -13.22 -1.30
N ASN A 2 5.41 -13.66 -2.54
CA ASN A 2 6.67 -14.34 -2.89
C ASN A 2 7.94 -13.51 -2.57
N SER A 3 7.88 -12.18 -2.69
CA SER A 3 9.04 -11.32 -2.38
C SER A 3 9.43 -11.34 -0.90
N ILE A 4 8.47 -11.32 0.03
CA ILE A 4 8.76 -11.38 1.48
C ILE A 4 9.18 -12.80 1.87
N LYS A 5 8.49 -13.82 1.33
CA LYS A 5 8.83 -15.23 1.59
C LYS A 5 10.23 -15.60 1.10
N SER A 6 10.73 -14.96 0.05
CA SER A 6 12.12 -15.17 -0.43
C SER A 6 13.21 -14.78 0.56
N LEU A 7 12.88 -13.97 1.57
CA LEU A 7 13.80 -13.51 2.61
C LEU A 7 13.61 -14.28 3.93
N SER A 8 12.63 -15.20 3.98
CA SER A 8 12.06 -15.75 5.20
C SER A 8 12.79 -16.97 5.78
N ASP A 9 13.95 -17.37 5.25
CA ASP A 9 14.70 -18.55 5.69
C ASP A 9 15.06 -18.54 7.20
N HIS A 10 14.96 -17.38 7.88
CA HIS A 10 15.25 -17.19 9.30
C HIS A 10 14.05 -16.69 10.14
N ALA A 11 12.83 -16.67 9.59
CA ALA A 11 11.68 -15.96 10.17
C ALA A 11 10.84 -16.76 11.20
N GLN A 12 11.40 -17.77 11.88
CA GLN A 12 10.62 -18.55 12.86
C GLN A 12 10.18 -17.76 14.11
N CYS A 13 10.53 -16.47 14.22
CA CYS A 13 10.29 -15.66 15.42
C CYS A 13 9.56 -14.32 15.16
N ALA A 14 9.30 -13.94 13.90
CA ALA A 14 8.65 -12.66 13.57
C ALA A 14 7.34 -12.90 12.82
N SER A 15 6.25 -12.29 13.27
CA SER A 15 4.97 -12.36 12.55
C SER A 15 4.90 -11.30 11.46
N LEU A 16 4.05 -11.55 10.46
CA LEU A 16 3.93 -10.69 9.30
C LEU A 16 2.95 -9.56 9.60
N GLU A 17 3.40 -8.32 9.46
CA GLU A 17 2.57 -7.14 9.68
C GLU A 17 2.18 -6.48 8.36
N VAL A 18 0.91 -6.07 8.25
CA VAL A 18 0.40 -5.33 7.09
C VAL A 18 -0.13 -3.95 7.51
N HIS A 19 0.28 -2.94 6.77
CA HIS A 19 -0.14 -1.55 6.94
C HIS A 19 -0.74 -1.05 5.63
N ARG A 20 -1.95 -0.51 5.69
CA ARG A 20 -2.67 -0.01 4.52
C ARG A 20 -3.10 1.42 4.76
N VAL A 21 -2.66 2.31 3.87
CA VAL A 21 -2.95 3.74 3.91
C VAL A 21 -3.24 4.23 2.50
N GLY A 22 -4.34 4.95 2.30
CA GLY A 22 -4.69 5.54 1.01
C GLY A 22 -6.13 5.25 0.56
N GLY A 23 -6.49 5.80 -0.60
CA GLY A 23 -7.90 5.86 -1.02
C GLY A 23 -8.70 6.87 -0.21
N PHE A 24 -9.89 7.19 -0.68
CA PHE A 24 -10.88 8.08 -0.07
C PHE A 24 -12.21 7.76 -0.77
N SER A 25 -13.35 7.82 -0.08
CA SER A 25 -14.72 7.53 -0.61
C SER A 25 -14.84 6.47 -1.75
N ASP A 26 -13.97 5.46 -1.80
CA ASP A 26 -13.90 4.43 -2.84
C ASP A 26 -13.87 3.06 -2.17
N THR A 27 -15.05 2.48 -2.02
CA THR A 27 -15.29 1.26 -1.25
C THR A 27 -14.93 -0.02 -2.01
N LYS A 28 -14.94 0.01 -3.35
CA LYS A 28 -14.83 -1.23 -4.15
C LYS A 28 -13.42 -1.83 -4.12
N THR A 29 -12.41 -0.98 -4.19
CA THR A 29 -11.00 -1.39 -4.27
C THR A 29 -10.48 -1.95 -2.93
N TYR A 30 -11.03 -1.47 -1.81
CA TYR A 30 -10.63 -1.89 -0.47
C TYR A 30 -11.01 -3.33 -0.13
N HIS A 31 -12.26 -3.72 -0.41
CA HIS A 31 -12.76 -5.05 -0.06
C HIS A 31 -12.01 -6.17 -0.78
N GLN A 32 -11.60 -5.94 -2.02
CA GLN A 32 -10.81 -6.90 -2.79
C GLN A 32 -9.44 -7.16 -2.14
N LEU A 33 -8.75 -6.11 -1.70
CA LEU A 33 -7.46 -6.26 -1.03
C LEU A 33 -7.61 -7.02 0.29
N LEU A 34 -8.59 -6.68 1.12
CA LEU A 34 -8.86 -7.44 2.35
C LEU A 34 -9.12 -8.91 2.08
N SER A 35 -10.00 -9.24 1.14
CA SER A 35 -10.33 -10.63 0.85
C SER A 35 -9.12 -11.42 0.37
N GLU A 36 -8.22 -10.80 -0.39
CA GLU A 36 -7.02 -11.51 -0.86
C GLU A 36 -6.02 -11.75 0.26
N PHE A 37 -5.92 -10.87 1.27
CA PHE A 37 -5.09 -11.13 2.44
C PHE A 37 -5.71 -12.15 3.40
N ASP A 38 -7.04 -12.16 3.54
CA ASP A 38 -7.77 -13.12 4.39
C ASP A 38 -7.68 -14.57 3.87
N ARG A 39 -7.43 -14.73 2.57
CA ARG A 39 -7.29 -16.05 1.92
C ARG A 39 -5.89 -16.67 2.04
N LEU A 40 -4.93 -15.94 2.59
CA LEU A 40 -3.55 -16.42 2.71
C LEU A 40 -3.43 -17.31 3.93
N GLU A 41 -2.66 -18.40 3.81
CA GLU A 41 -2.46 -19.36 4.90
C GLU A 41 -1.55 -18.81 6.02
N ASP A 42 -0.79 -17.75 5.72
CA ASP A 42 0.10 -17.10 6.68
C ASP A 42 -0.69 -16.24 7.68
N ASP A 43 -0.25 -16.20 8.94
CA ASP A 43 -0.82 -15.28 9.93
C ASP A 43 -0.31 -13.85 9.68
N ILE A 44 -1.21 -12.97 9.26
CA ILE A 44 -0.92 -11.57 8.92
C ILE A 44 -1.65 -10.65 9.87
N HIS A 45 -0.89 -9.93 10.70
CA HIS A 45 -1.46 -8.94 11.59
C HIS A 45 -1.69 -7.62 10.86
N SER A 46 -2.95 -7.19 10.80
CA SER A 46 -3.30 -5.86 10.33
C SER A 46 -3.00 -4.82 11.41
N VAL A 47 -1.90 -4.08 11.24
CA VAL A 47 -1.40 -3.11 12.25
C VAL A 47 -1.90 -1.69 11.96
N THR A 48 -1.98 -1.29 10.70
CA THR A 48 -2.48 0.04 10.32
C THR A 48 -3.52 -0.06 9.22
N LEU A 49 -4.66 0.59 9.45
CA LEU A 49 -5.76 0.68 8.50
C LEU A 49 -6.25 2.12 8.44
N CYS A 50 -5.83 2.86 7.41
CA CYS A 50 -6.24 4.24 7.15
C CYS A 50 -6.62 4.38 5.67
N VAL A 51 -7.78 3.86 5.34
CA VAL A 51 -8.30 3.75 3.97
C VAL A 51 -9.77 4.15 3.92
N THR A 52 -10.31 4.35 2.71
CA THR A 52 -11.72 4.68 2.48
C THR A 52 -12.20 5.84 3.37
N GLU A 53 -13.26 5.67 4.16
CA GLU A 53 -13.76 6.67 5.10
C GLU A 53 -12.75 7.11 6.16
N LEU A 54 -11.78 6.24 6.53
CA LEU A 54 -10.76 6.58 7.53
C LEU A 54 -9.66 7.49 6.97
N ASN A 55 -9.62 7.67 5.65
CA ASN A 55 -8.70 8.58 4.96
C ASN A 55 -9.45 9.65 4.17
N ASP A 56 -10.74 9.85 4.41
CA ASP A 56 -11.58 10.82 3.70
C ASP A 56 -11.75 12.12 4.48
N ARG A 57 -11.66 13.25 3.78
CA ARG A 57 -12.12 14.56 4.28
C ARG A 57 -13.03 15.21 3.24
N GLU A 58 -14.04 15.90 3.74
CA GLU A 58 -14.97 16.65 2.89
C GLU A 58 -14.70 18.16 3.00
N GLU A 59 -14.43 18.80 1.86
CA GLU A 59 -14.25 20.25 1.75
C GLU A 59 -15.12 20.77 0.61
N HIS A 60 -16.10 21.62 0.93
CA HIS A 60 -17.05 22.18 -0.06
C HIS A 60 -17.74 21.11 -0.91
N GLU A 61 -18.30 20.07 -0.27
CA GLU A 61 -18.94 18.92 -0.93
C GLU A 61 -17.98 18.07 -1.81
N ASN A 62 -16.66 18.30 -1.71
CA ASN A 62 -15.65 17.50 -2.40
C ASN A 62 -14.92 16.58 -1.41
N HIS A 63 -14.95 15.29 -1.70
CA HIS A 63 -14.19 14.28 -0.99
C HIS A 63 -12.74 14.26 -1.45
N LEU A 64 -11.81 14.35 -0.51
CA LEU A 64 -10.37 14.35 -0.75
C LEU A 64 -9.67 13.41 0.24
N PRO A 65 -8.57 12.77 -0.17
CA PRO A 65 -7.76 12.00 0.77
C PRO A 65 -7.10 12.91 1.81
N ILE A 66 -7.08 12.46 3.07
CA ILE A 66 -6.31 13.07 4.16
C ILE A 66 -4.81 12.78 3.96
N THR A 67 -4.47 11.53 3.63
CA THR A 67 -3.10 11.07 3.43
C THR A 67 -2.91 10.61 1.98
N CYS A 68 -2.01 11.30 1.25
CA CYS A 68 -1.67 10.97 -0.14
C CYS A 68 -0.33 10.22 -0.27
N GLY A 69 0.49 10.20 0.77
CA GLY A 69 1.81 9.61 0.74
C GLY A 69 2.30 9.23 2.13
N ILE A 70 3.03 8.13 2.19
CA ILE A 70 3.67 7.62 3.39
C ILE A 70 5.13 7.29 3.11
N ALA A 71 5.95 7.34 4.16
CA ALA A 71 7.30 6.81 4.18
C ALA A 71 7.38 5.72 5.24
N VAL A 72 8.28 4.76 5.01
CA VAL A 72 8.58 3.68 5.95
C VAL A 72 10.08 3.68 6.22
N ASN A 73 10.47 3.79 7.49
CA ASN A 73 11.86 3.63 7.88
C ASN A 73 12.16 2.14 8.04
N VAL A 74 12.91 1.57 7.08
CA VAL A 74 13.23 0.13 7.06
C VAL A 74 14.06 -0.35 8.25
N ARG A 75 14.70 0.56 9.01
CA ARG A 75 15.47 0.19 10.21
C ARG A 75 14.61 0.14 11.47
N THR A 76 13.63 1.02 11.58
CA THR A 76 12.78 1.18 12.78
C THR A 76 11.38 0.63 12.61
N ALA A 77 10.99 0.27 11.38
CA ALA A 77 9.63 -0.06 10.96
C ALA A 77 8.60 1.07 11.16
N GLU A 78 9.05 2.29 11.46
CA GLU A 78 8.14 3.43 11.67
C GLU A 78 7.52 3.89 10.34
N ILE A 79 6.22 4.14 10.39
CA ILE A 79 5.43 4.67 9.27
C ILE A 79 4.96 6.08 9.59
N TYR A 80 5.15 7.00 8.65
CA TYR A 80 4.76 8.39 8.82
C TYR A 80 4.29 8.99 7.50
N ARG A 81 3.45 10.03 7.59
CA ARG A 81 2.99 10.81 6.43
C ARG A 81 4.18 11.50 5.78
N ALA A 82 4.28 11.44 4.47
CA ALA A 82 5.39 12.04 3.73
C ALA A 82 4.96 12.51 2.33
N SER A 83 5.68 13.50 1.81
CA SER A 83 5.62 13.94 0.43
C SER A 83 7.03 13.89 -0.17
N PHE A 84 7.12 13.53 -1.45
CA PHE A 84 8.38 13.36 -2.16
C PHE A 84 8.36 14.25 -3.40
N GLN A 85 9.18 15.31 -3.37
CA GLN A 85 9.32 16.24 -4.50
C GLN A 85 10.20 15.65 -5.59
N ASP A 86 11.28 14.97 -5.21
CA ASP A 86 12.11 14.17 -6.11
C ASP A 86 11.64 12.72 -6.04
N ARG A 87 11.15 12.18 -7.17
CA ARG A 87 10.71 10.78 -7.29
C ARG A 87 11.74 9.88 -7.96
N GLY A 88 12.96 10.38 -8.10
CA GLY A 88 14.11 9.66 -8.57
C GLY A 88 14.22 9.58 -10.09
N PRO A 89 15.20 8.80 -10.58
CA PRO A 89 15.55 8.75 -11.99
C PRO A 89 14.41 8.20 -12.86
N GLU A 90 14.38 8.64 -14.12
CA GLU A 90 13.48 8.11 -15.15
C GLU A 90 11.99 8.16 -14.75
N GLU A 91 11.58 9.16 -13.96
CA GLU A 91 10.19 9.31 -13.50
C GLU A 91 9.21 9.28 -14.68
N GLU A 92 9.49 10.03 -15.74
CA GLU A 92 8.61 10.11 -16.92
C GLU A 92 8.47 8.75 -17.63
N LEU A 93 9.57 7.99 -17.77
CA LEU A 93 9.55 6.67 -18.41
C LEU A 93 8.73 5.67 -17.56
N ARG A 94 8.97 5.65 -16.25
CA ARG A 94 8.22 4.81 -15.30
C ARG A 94 6.74 5.21 -15.19
N ALA A 95 6.42 6.47 -15.41
CA ALA A 95 5.05 7.01 -15.39
C ALA A 95 4.29 6.80 -16.71
N CYS A 96 4.98 6.57 -17.84
CA CYS A 96 4.36 6.29 -19.14
C CYS A 96 4.01 4.79 -19.32
N CYS A 97 4.85 3.89 -18.77
CA CYS A 97 4.65 2.44 -18.79
C CYS A 97 3.36 1.88 -18.12
N PRO A 98 2.66 2.58 -17.19
CA PRO A 98 1.37 2.12 -16.67
C PRO A 98 0.22 2.21 -17.68
N SER A 99 0.32 3.07 -18.71
CA SER A 99 -0.75 3.27 -19.71
C SER A 99 -0.58 2.42 -20.97
N SER A 100 0.61 1.87 -21.21
CA SER A 100 0.87 0.95 -22.32
C SER A 100 0.88 -0.49 -21.81
N ASN A 101 -0.29 -1.11 -21.67
CA ASN A 101 -0.53 -2.56 -21.52
C ASN A 101 0.71 -3.42 -21.20
N GLY A 102 1.16 -3.39 -19.93
CA GLY A 102 2.39 -4.05 -19.49
C GLY A 102 2.22 -5.47 -18.96
N SER A 103 1.19 -6.21 -19.38
CA SER A 103 1.04 -7.63 -19.01
C SER A 103 0.30 -8.40 -20.10
N THR A 104 0.97 -8.60 -21.23
CA THR A 104 0.77 -9.78 -22.07
C THR A 104 1.91 -10.75 -21.79
N ASP A 105 1.68 -11.69 -20.89
CA ASP A 105 2.23 -13.04 -21.01
C ASP A 105 1.36 -13.97 -20.16
N GLY A 106 0.96 -15.10 -20.77
CA GLY A 106 0.03 -16.08 -20.23
C GLY A 106 0.68 -17.33 -19.68
#